data_AF-A0A9E5YSH0-F1
#
_entry.id   AF-A0A9E5YSH0-F1
#
_cell.length_a   1.000
_cell.length_b   1.000
_cell.length_c   1.000
_cell.angle_alpha   90.00
_cell.angle_beta   90.00
_cell.angle_gamma   90.00
#
_symmetry.space_group_name_H-M   'P 1'
#
loop_
_entity.id
_entity.type
_entity.pdbx_description
1 polymer ?
#
loop_
_entity_poly.entity_id
_entity_poly.type
_entity_poly.pdbx_seq_one_letter_code
_entity_poly.pdbx_strand_id
1 'polypeptide(L)'
;ICDLKNNTYFALIRISHKNNDMAIDARPSDALALSLRVGAPIFVSDKVIKKSELTARGGEPEDKSEKGKQWTEMLKSLDPEDFGNT
;
A
#
# COMPACT_ATOMS: atom_id res chain seq x y z
N ILE A 1 5.29 9.78 -0.68
CA ILE A 1 4.71 8.46 -0.34
C ILE A 1 5.59 7.79 0.71
N CYS A 2 5.03 7.53 1.90
CA CYS A 2 5.80 7.15 3.07
C CYS A 2 5.56 5.71 3.53
N ASP A 3 4.48 5.04 3.12
CA ASP A 3 4.27 3.63 3.45
C ASP A 3 3.36 2.90 2.44
N LEU A 4 3.42 1.56 2.52
CA LEU A 4 2.55 0.62 1.83
C LEU A 4 2.22 -0.51 2.81
N LYS A 5 0.94 -0.72 3.09
CA LYS A 5 0.42 -1.78 3.99
C LYS A 5 -0.84 -2.36 3.38
N ASN A 6 -0.98 -3.69 3.35
CA ASN A 6 -2.17 -4.36 2.86
C ASN A 6 -2.59 -3.82 1.48
N ASN A 7 -1.60 -3.73 0.57
CA ASN A 7 -1.75 -3.15 -0.77
C ASN A 7 -2.30 -1.70 -0.83
N THR A 8 -2.26 -0.98 0.29
CA THR A 8 -2.74 0.39 0.41
C THR A 8 -1.58 1.35 0.66
N TYR A 9 -1.45 2.36 -0.20
CA TYR A 9 -0.39 3.37 -0.12
C TYR A 9 -0.79 4.52 0.81
N PHE A 10 0.19 5.03 1.57
CA PHE A 10 0.03 6.16 2.50
C PHE A 10 0.98 7.31 2.13
N ALA A 11 0.52 8.54 2.34
CA ALA A 11 1.29 9.74 2.04
C ALA A 11 1.28 10.74 3.20
N LEU A 12 2.35 11.52 3.29
CA LEU A 12 2.43 12.69 4.16
C LEU A 12 2.71 13.90 3.28
N ILE A 13 1.94 14.96 3.49
CA ILE A 13 2.24 16.28 2.93
C ILE A 13 3.08 17.01 3.97
N ARG A 14 4.30 17.41 3.59
CA ARG A 14 5.18 18.22 4.44
C ARG A 14 5.04 19.69 4.08
N ILE A 15 4.79 20.50 5.09
CA ILE A 15 4.68 21.95 4.96
C ILE A 15 5.76 22.56 5.84
N SER A 16 6.61 23.39 5.25
CA SER A 16 7.55 24.22 5.98
C SER A 16 7.05 25.65 5.98
N HIS A 17 6.84 26.21 7.17
CA HIS A 17 6.39 27.59 7.33
C HIS A 17 7.16 28.26 8.47
N LYS A 18 7.99 29.25 8.11
CA LYS A 18 8.93 29.94 9.02
C LYS A 18 9.87 28.91 9.68
N ASN A 19 9.77 28.73 10.99
CA ASN A 19 10.55 27.76 11.78
C ASN A 19 9.71 26.55 12.23
N ASN A 20 8.60 26.27 11.54
CA ASN A 20 7.76 25.13 11.87
C ASN A 20 7.61 24.20 10.67
N ASP A 21 7.99 22.94 10.88
CA ASP A 21 7.79 21.85 9.93
C ASP A 21 6.63 21.00 10.41
N MET A 22 5.60 20.92 9.58
CA MET A 22 4.40 20.16 9.85
C MET A 22 4.24 19.04 8.84
N ALA A 23 3.67 17.93 9.29
CA ALA A 23 3.31 16.80 8.44
C ALA A 23 1.81 16.53 8.58
N ILE A 24 1.12 16.43 7.45
CA ILE A 24 -0.31 16.16 7.38
C ILE A 24 -0.49 14.79 6.72
N ASP A 25 -1.23 13.90 7.37
CA ASP A 25 -1.62 12.62 6.79
C ASP A 25 -2.57 12.84 5.61
N ALA A 26 -2.29 12.15 4.51
CA ALA A 26 -3.02 12.34 3.27
C ALA A 26 -3.08 11.04 2.46
N ARG A 27 -4.15 10.89 1.67
CA ARG A 27 -4.17 9.87 0.63
C ARG A 27 -3.17 10.24 -0.47
N PRO A 28 -2.52 9.26 -1.11
CA PRO A 28 -1.58 9.50 -2.20
C PRO A 28 -2.17 10.33 -3.35
N SER A 29 -3.44 10.13 -3.70
CA SER A 29 -4.13 10.88 -4.75
C SER A 29 -4.19 12.38 -4.46
N ASP A 30 -4.51 12.72 -3.20
CA ASP A 30 -4.68 14.11 -2.77
C ASP A 30 -3.32 14.81 -2.68
N ALA A 31 -2.31 14.12 -2.14
CA ALA A 31 -0.94 14.62 -2.07
C ALA A 31 -0.34 14.86 -3.47
N LEU A 32 -0.59 13.95 -4.42
CA LEU A 32 -0.14 14.09 -5.81
C LEU A 32 -0.82 15.26 -6.52
N ALA A 33 -2.14 15.38 -6.40
CA ALA A 33 -2.89 16.48 -7.00
C ALA A 33 -2.43 17.85 -6.47
N LEU A 34 -2.18 17.94 -5.16
CA LEU A 34 -1.68 19.17 -4.56
C LEU A 34 -0.26 19.49 -5.05
N SER A 35 0.64 18.50 -5.07
CA SER A 35 2.01 18.67 -5.58
C SER A 35 2.04 19.22 -7.01
N LEU A 36 1.22 18.65 -7.91
CA LEU A 36 1.11 19.11 -9.29
C LEU A 36 0.58 20.55 -9.38
N ARG A 37 -0.38 20.91 -8.54
CA ARG A 37 -0.99 22.25 -8.52
C ARG A 37 -0.03 23.34 -8.07
N VAL A 38 0.86 23.04 -7.12
CA VAL A 38 1.76 24.03 -6.52
C VAL A 38 3.22 23.87 -6.94
N GLY A 39 3.53 22.87 -7.78
CA GLY A 39 4.89 22.55 -8.22
C GLY A 39 5.79 22.00 -7.10
N ALA A 40 5.20 21.37 -6.06
CA ALA A 40 5.98 20.83 -4.95
C ALA A 40 6.68 19.51 -5.33
N PRO A 41 7.91 19.25 -4.84
CA PRO A 41 8.64 18.03 -5.12
C PRO A 41 7.95 16.80 -4.52
N ILE A 42 8.05 15.67 -5.22
CA ILE A 42 7.48 14.38 -4.80
C ILE A 42 8.63 13.45 -4.39
N PHE A 43 8.48 12.83 -3.22
CA PHE A 43 9.42 11.84 -2.72
C PHE A 43 8.69 10.52 -2.44
N VAL A 44 9.37 9.41 -2.70
CA VAL A 44 8.89 8.06 -2.38
C VAL A 44 9.94 7.40 -1.49
N SER A 45 9.49 6.76 -0.43
CA SER A 45 10.38 6.03 0.46
C SER A 45 10.84 4.71 -0.16
N ASP A 46 12.12 4.38 -0.07
CA ASP A 46 12.70 3.14 -0.63
C ASP A 46 11.97 1.87 -0.17
N LYS A 47 11.48 1.84 1.08
CA LYS A 47 10.69 0.70 1.59
C LYS A 47 9.40 0.49 0.81
N VAL A 48 8.79 1.56 0.29
CA VAL A 48 7.56 1.47 -0.51
C VAL A 48 7.87 0.88 -1.88
N ILE A 49 8.99 1.29 -2.50
CA ILE A 49 9.47 0.74 -3.76
C ILE A 49 9.68 -0.78 -3.61
N LYS A 50 10.46 -1.18 -2.61
CA LYS A 50 10.74 -2.60 -2.31
C LYS A 50 9.46 -3.42 -2.06
N LYS A 51 8.52 -2.89 -1.28
CA LYS A 51 7.23 -3.57 -1.02
C LYS A 51 6.38 -3.69 -2.28
N SER A 52 6.34 -2.65 -3.11
CA SER A 52 5.54 -2.64 -4.34
C SER A 52 6.04 -3.64 -5.39
N GLU A 53 7.35 -3.87 -5.45
CA GLU A 53 7.94 -4.90 -6.32
C GLU A 53 7.49 -6.32 -5.93
N LEU A 54 7.33 -6.59 -4.63
CA LEU A 54 6.82 -7.88 -4.14
C LEU A 54 5.34 -8.06 -4.49
N THR A 55 4.53 -7.02 -4.32
CA THR A 55 3.11 -7.04 -4.71
C THR A 55 2.93 -7.28 -6.20
N ALA A 56 3.71 -6.59 -7.05
CA ALA A 56 3.63 -6.71 -8.50
C ALA A 56 3.95 -8.13 -9.03
N ARG A 57 4.70 -8.93 -8.26
CA ARG A 57 5.06 -10.31 -8.61
C ARG A 57 4.03 -11.37 -8.18
N GLY A 58 2.81 -10.94 -7.80
CA GLY A 58 1.76 -11.85 -7.33
C GLY A 58 2.00 -12.32 -5.91
N GLY A 59 2.20 -11.35 -5.01
CA GLY A 59 2.75 -11.50 -3.66
C GLY A 59 2.34 -12.73 -2.86
N GLU A 60 3.27 -13.18 -1.99
CA GLU A 60 3.00 -14.23 -1.00
C GLU A 60 1.84 -13.84 -0.06
N PRO A 61 1.07 -14.82 0.45
CA PRO A 61 0.05 -14.55 1.46
C PRO A 61 0.64 -13.76 2.63
N GLU A 62 0.00 -12.64 2.95
CA GLU A 62 0.43 -11.69 3.98
C GLU A 62 0.41 -12.34 5.38
N ASP A 63 -0.48 -13.31 5.58
CA ASP A 63 -0.56 -14.12 6.79
C ASP A 63 0.33 -15.38 6.69
N LYS A 64 1.50 -15.29 7.32
CA LYS A 64 2.47 -16.41 7.41
C LYS A 64 2.25 -17.33 8.63
N SER A 65 1.19 -17.12 9.40
CA SER A 65 0.84 -17.99 10.53
C SER A 65 0.48 -19.41 10.07
N GLU A 66 0.48 -20.39 10.97
CA GLU A 66 0.01 -21.74 10.63
C GLU A 66 -1.42 -21.74 10.08
N LYS A 67 -2.28 -20.86 10.61
CA LYS A 67 -3.64 -20.67 10.09
C LYS A 67 -3.61 -20.11 8.67
N GLY A 68 -2.82 -19.07 8.40
CA GLY A 68 -2.68 -18.49 7.06
C GLY A 68 -2.21 -19.51 6.01
N LYS A 69 -1.31 -20.42 6.40
CA LYS A 69 -0.88 -21.55 5.56
C LYS A 69 -2.01 -22.55 5.30
N GLN A 70 -2.74 -22.96 6.33
CA GLN A 70 -3.90 -23.85 6.21
C GLN A 70 -5.00 -23.25 5.31
N TRP A 71 -5.31 -21.95 5.47
CA TRP A 71 -6.23 -21.24 4.60
C TRP A 71 -5.74 -21.17 3.14
N THR A 72 -4.43 -21.00 2.93
CA THR A 72 -3.84 -20.99 1.57
C THR A 72 -3.93 -22.37 0.92
N GLU A 73 -3.73 -23.45 1.66
CA GLU A 73 -3.90 -24.82 1.16
C GLU A 73 -5.37 -25.10 0.83
N MET A 74 -6.30 -24.69 1.69
CA MET A 74 -7.74 -24.80 1.44
C MET A 74 -8.17 -24.06 0.17
N LEU A 75 -7.68 -22.83 -0.06
CA LEU A 75 -7.96 -22.06 -1.27
C LEU A 75 -7.40 -22.71 -2.54
N LYS A 76 -6.31 -23.47 -2.46
CA LYS A 76 -5.74 -24.19 -3.59
C LYS A 76 -6.51 -25.47 -3.95
N SER A 77 -7.24 -26.03 -3.00
CA SER A 77 -8.07 -27.23 -3.21
C SER A 77 -9.51 -26.91 -3.59
N LEU A 78 -9.91 -25.64 -3.61
CA LEU A 78 -11.26 -25.22 -3.96
C LEU A 78 -11.33 -24.91 -5.45
N ASP A 79 -12.30 -25.51 -6.13
CA ASP A 79 -12.61 -25.21 -7.52
C ASP A 79 -13.58 -24.02 -7.61
N PRO A 80 -13.61 -23.26 -8.72
CA PRO A 80 -14.53 -22.14 -8.91
C PRO A 80 -16.02 -22.47 -8.69
N GLU A 81 -16.38 -23.74 -8.85
CA GLU A 81 -17.73 -24.30 -8.65
C GLU A 81 -18.10 -24.41 -7.16
N ASP A 82 -17.13 -24.49 -6.25
CA ASP A 82 -17.34 -24.50 -4.79
C ASP A 82 -17.74 -23.11 -4.26
N PHE A 83 -17.46 -22.04 -5.03
CA PHE A 83 -17.74 -20.65 -4.64
C PHE A 83 -19.18 -20.20 -4.92
N GLY A 84 -20.05 -21.08 -5.44
CA GLY A 84 -21.47 -20.76 -5.54
C GLY A 84 -22.31 -21.77 -6.30
N ASN A 85 -23.25 -22.39 -5.58
CA ASN A 85 -24.61 -22.51 -6.08
C ASN A 85 -25.42 -21.38 -5.44
N THR A 86 -25.88 -20.43 -6.26
CA THR A 86 -27.02 -19.55 -5.95
C THR A 86 -28.19 -19.95 -6.83
#